data_AF-A0A2S1TZ84-F1
#
_entry.id   AF-A0A2S1TZ84-F1
#
_cell.length_a   1.000
_cell.length_b   1.000
_cell.length_c   1.000
_cell.angle_alpha   90.00
_cell.angle_beta   90.00
_cell.angle_gamma   90.00
#
_symmetry.space_group_name_H-M   'P 1'
#
loop_
_entity.id
_entity.type
_entity.pdbx_description
1 polymer ?
#
loop_
_entity_poly.entity_id
_entity_poly.type
_entity_poly.pdbx_seq_one_letter_code
_entity_poly.pdbx_strand_id
1 'polypeptide(L)'
;LFEVHQYFDSDYSGTHDTCVQRPCQNLLKEFVDWLKTNNLKGWVGEIGSTIDSECKACVEELLDYLQENRDYVLGVTWWAAGPWWGHNAYSVEPNAEKAFPEQMAWLKPYLPGPSELTEVPVFINKKVYCKGCEVTGTGGDGSLWGWEDEKSCEIDKAGCGFDKPVEQPTDEPIEEPTGTPDEPTGETKKLQYLGVNEAGGEFGEGSLPGTYNKHYIYPNIDAINASIEQGVNVFRMGLRWERFQHELFGDLNEFDVTEYKKVVDAATANGATLIIDPHNYARYKDNLIGSEEVPIEAFADFWTKLAEIFKDNDKVWFGLVNEPHDMETDDWFKAARAAVDAIRATGAKNNILIPGNGWDGAWSWGKEAWYGEANADVALRYFSSEDENILFEVHQYFDSDYSGTHDTCVQRPCQNLLKEFVDWLKTNNLKGWVGEIGSTIDSECK
;
A
#
# COMPACT_ATOMS: atom_id res chain seq x y z
N LEU A 1 9.04 15.51 19.60
CA LEU A 1 10.05 14.45 19.44
C LEU A 1 10.63 14.67 18.05
N PHE A 2 11.94 14.81 17.92
CA PHE A 2 12.62 15.09 16.65
C PHE A 2 13.42 13.88 16.22
N GLU A 3 13.41 13.56 14.94
CA GLU A 3 14.10 12.39 14.41
C GLU A 3 15.25 12.82 13.50
N VAL A 4 16.37 12.12 13.56
CA VAL A 4 17.50 12.26 12.64
C VAL A 4 18.02 10.89 12.22
N HIS A 5 18.61 10.81 11.03
CA HIS A 5 19.31 9.63 10.52
C HIS A 5 20.81 9.91 10.51
N GLN A 6 21.63 8.91 10.76
CA GLN A 6 23.09 9.08 10.77
C GLN A 6 23.82 7.80 10.37
N TYR A 7 24.53 7.87 9.25
CA TYR A 7 25.49 6.84 8.83
C TYR A 7 26.93 7.31 9.01
N PHE A 8 27.90 6.39 8.95
CA PHE A 8 29.29 6.63 9.34
C PHE A 8 30.27 6.63 8.17
N ASP A 9 29.76 6.47 6.95
CA ASP A 9 30.54 6.53 5.73
C ASP A 9 30.93 7.97 5.35
N SER A 10 31.80 8.09 4.34
CA SER A 10 32.44 9.35 3.97
C SER A 10 31.47 10.48 3.63
N ASP A 11 30.29 10.14 3.14
CA ASP A 11 29.22 11.06 2.76
C ASP A 11 27.94 10.89 3.57
N TYR A 12 27.97 10.06 4.62
CA TYR A 12 26.84 9.79 5.52
C TYR A 12 25.62 9.17 4.85
N SER A 13 25.78 8.60 3.65
CA SER A 13 24.69 8.05 2.84
C SER A 13 24.26 6.64 3.25
N GLY A 14 25.11 5.90 3.97
CA GLY A 14 24.89 4.48 4.22
C GLY A 14 25.08 3.61 2.98
N THR A 15 25.93 4.03 2.04
CA THR A 15 26.18 3.31 0.78
C THR A 15 27.59 2.76 0.65
N HIS A 16 28.52 3.18 1.52
CA HIS A 16 29.90 2.70 1.51
C HIS A 16 30.18 1.66 2.60
N ASP A 17 31.24 0.88 2.38
CA ASP A 17 31.62 -0.26 3.21
C ASP A 17 32.60 0.09 4.35
N THR A 18 32.99 1.37 4.47
CA THR A 18 33.94 1.85 5.47
C THR A 18 33.37 2.98 6.31
N CYS A 19 33.74 3.00 7.60
CA CYS A 19 33.36 4.05 8.53
C CYS A 19 34.57 4.95 8.79
N VAL A 20 34.45 6.24 8.45
CA VAL A 20 35.59 7.17 8.46
C VAL A 20 35.39 8.39 9.38
N GLN A 21 34.26 8.45 10.07
CA GLN A 21 33.79 9.64 10.80
C GLN A 21 34.18 9.67 12.28
N ARG A 22 35.29 9.01 12.65
CA ARG A 22 35.71 8.93 14.06
C ARG A 22 36.29 10.25 14.58
N PRO A 23 36.01 10.64 15.85
CA PRO A 23 35.13 9.97 16.82
C PRO A 23 33.65 10.11 16.46
N CYS A 24 32.96 8.97 16.34
CA CYS A 24 31.65 8.90 15.69
C CYS A 24 30.50 9.51 16.52
N GLN A 25 30.70 9.67 17.84
CA GLN A 25 29.77 10.40 18.71
C GLN A 25 29.66 11.89 18.36
N ASN A 26 30.64 12.47 17.67
CA ASN A 26 30.60 13.90 17.32
C ASN A 26 29.47 14.22 16.31
N LEU A 27 29.03 13.21 15.54
CA LEU A 27 27.98 13.35 14.54
C LEU A 27 26.64 13.79 15.13
N LEU A 28 26.33 13.35 16.36
CA LEU A 28 25.08 13.70 17.04
C LEU A 28 25.26 14.73 18.16
N LYS A 29 26.48 15.23 18.38
CA LYS A 29 26.76 16.13 19.50
C LYS A 29 25.94 17.42 19.44
N GLU A 30 25.94 18.07 18.28
CA GLU A 30 25.21 19.32 18.08
C GLU A 30 23.69 19.11 18.19
N PHE A 31 23.19 18.01 17.65
CA PHE A 31 21.77 17.65 17.78
C PHE A 31 21.37 17.44 19.25
N VAL A 32 22.16 16.67 20.01
CA VAL A 32 21.90 16.43 21.43
C VAL A 32 22.04 17.71 22.26
N ASP A 33 23.03 18.55 21.99
CA ASP A 33 23.19 19.83 22.67
C ASP A 33 22.03 20.79 22.35
N TRP A 34 21.50 20.75 21.12
CA TRP A 34 20.28 21.47 20.75
C TRP A 34 19.04 20.94 21.49
N LEU A 35 18.88 19.62 21.61
CA LEU A 35 17.78 19.02 22.39
C LEU A 35 17.84 19.45 23.87
N LYS A 36 19.04 19.43 24.47
CA LYS A 36 19.26 19.88 25.86
C LYS A 36 18.91 21.35 26.05
N THR A 37 19.42 22.21 25.18
CA THR A 37 19.22 23.66 25.25
C THR A 37 17.74 24.03 25.16
N ASN A 38 16.98 23.30 24.36
CA ASN A 38 15.56 23.57 24.11
C ASN A 38 14.61 22.72 24.96
N ASN A 39 15.14 21.85 25.83
CA ASN A 39 14.35 20.90 26.63
C ASN A 39 13.42 20.02 25.75
N LEU A 40 13.96 19.54 24.63
CA LEU A 40 13.27 18.69 23.66
C LEU A 40 13.75 17.23 23.77
N LYS A 41 13.00 16.32 23.14
CA LYS A 41 13.38 14.91 23.01
C LYS A 41 13.65 14.58 21.54
N GLY A 42 14.63 13.71 21.30
CA GLY A 42 15.02 13.22 19.99
C GLY A 42 14.96 11.70 19.86
N TRP A 43 15.05 11.21 18.64
CA TRP A 43 15.14 9.81 18.23
C TRP A 43 16.14 9.70 17.08
N VAL A 44 16.96 8.66 17.05
CA VAL A 44 17.84 8.39 15.90
C VAL A 44 17.18 7.30 15.06
N GLY A 45 16.50 7.71 13.99
CA GLY A 45 15.66 6.84 13.18
C GLY A 45 16.42 5.77 12.43
N GLU A 46 17.64 6.08 12.03
CA GLU A 46 18.45 5.15 11.25
C GLU A 46 19.92 5.28 11.62
N ILE A 47 20.51 4.14 11.94
CA ILE A 47 21.95 3.88 11.88
C ILE A 47 22.17 2.53 11.19
N GLY A 48 23.33 2.35 10.56
CA GLY A 48 23.75 1.08 9.99
C GLY A 48 25.23 1.09 9.68
N SER A 49 25.87 -0.07 9.72
CA SER A 49 27.27 -0.20 9.33
C SER A 49 27.65 -1.62 8.91
N THR A 50 28.73 -1.73 8.14
CA THR A 50 29.32 -3.00 7.70
C THR A 50 30.11 -3.67 8.83
N ILE A 51 30.40 -4.96 8.65
CA ILE A 51 31.27 -5.74 9.54
C ILE A 51 32.74 -5.35 9.30
N ASP A 52 33.15 -4.26 9.94
CA ASP A 52 34.52 -3.76 9.98
C ASP A 52 34.89 -3.26 11.39
N SER A 53 36.18 -3.32 11.77
CA SER A 53 36.61 -2.93 13.11
C SER A 53 36.45 -1.44 13.42
N GLU A 54 36.63 -0.56 12.42
CA GLU A 54 36.39 0.88 12.58
C GLU A 54 34.89 1.17 12.65
N CYS A 55 34.09 0.47 11.84
CA CYS A 55 32.63 0.54 11.91
C CYS A 55 32.06 0.08 13.25
N LYS A 56 32.58 -1.03 13.79
CA LYS A 56 32.24 -1.49 15.14
C LYS A 56 32.55 -0.42 16.17
N ALA A 57 33.75 0.13 16.15
CA ALA A 57 34.16 1.18 17.08
C ALA A 57 33.25 2.42 16.97
N CYS A 58 32.85 2.80 15.75
CA CYS A 58 31.91 3.91 15.52
C CYS A 58 30.52 3.66 16.11
N VAL A 59 29.97 2.47 15.90
CA VAL A 59 28.67 2.09 16.46
C VAL A 59 28.71 2.10 17.99
N GLU A 60 29.73 1.48 18.59
CA GLU A 60 29.90 1.45 20.05
C GLU A 60 30.08 2.87 20.63
N GLU A 61 30.92 3.71 20.02
CA GLU A 61 31.11 5.12 20.40
C GLU A 61 29.79 5.92 20.37
N LEU A 62 28.99 5.74 19.32
CA LEU A 62 27.70 6.43 19.19
C LEU A 62 26.68 5.91 20.20
N LEU A 63 26.55 4.59 20.36
CA LEU A 63 25.57 4.00 21.29
C LEU A 63 25.89 4.33 22.75
N ASP A 64 27.17 4.33 23.13
CA ASP A 64 27.62 4.82 24.45
C ASP A 64 27.18 6.28 24.65
N TYR A 65 27.42 7.14 23.66
CA TYR A 65 27.02 8.55 23.72
C TYR A 65 25.49 8.72 23.84
N LEU A 66 24.71 7.96 23.06
CA LEU A 66 23.25 8.01 23.14
C LEU A 66 22.74 7.54 24.51
N GLN A 67 23.35 6.50 25.09
CA GLN A 67 23.00 5.98 26.41
C GLN A 67 23.33 6.97 27.54
N GLU A 68 24.44 7.70 27.43
CA GLU A 68 24.78 8.82 28.32
C GLU A 68 23.77 9.97 28.23
N ASN A 69 23.12 10.12 27.07
CA ASN A 69 22.17 11.20 26.79
C ASN A 69 20.72 10.72 26.68
N ARG A 70 20.40 9.54 27.25
CA ARG A 70 19.07 8.90 27.18
C ARG A 70 17.91 9.74 27.72
N ASP A 71 18.22 10.72 28.57
CA ASP A 71 17.21 11.66 29.04
C ASP A 71 16.70 12.55 27.90
N TYR A 72 17.48 12.78 26.84
CA TYR A 72 17.11 13.63 25.70
C TYR A 72 16.95 12.87 24.39
N VAL A 73 17.65 11.75 24.19
CA VAL A 73 17.46 10.87 23.03
C VAL A 73 16.79 9.57 23.49
N LEU A 74 15.57 9.33 23.02
CA LEU A 74 14.71 8.26 23.54
C LEU A 74 15.06 6.88 22.99
N GLY A 75 15.77 6.82 21.86
CA GLY A 75 16.11 5.55 21.24
C GLY A 75 16.83 5.74 19.91
N VAL A 76 17.23 4.60 19.35
CA VAL A 76 17.88 4.47 18.06
C VAL A 76 17.38 3.20 17.38
N THR A 77 17.21 3.26 16.06
CA THR A 77 16.80 2.12 15.23
C THR A 77 17.90 1.77 14.24
N TRP A 78 18.13 0.45 14.11
CA TRP A 78 19.06 -0.09 13.12
C TRP A 78 18.33 -0.26 11.79
N TRP A 79 18.93 0.21 10.70
CA TRP A 79 18.28 0.33 9.40
C TRP A 79 17.82 -1.02 8.81
N ALA A 80 18.70 -2.01 8.77
CA ALA A 80 18.47 -3.22 7.97
C ALA A 80 18.16 -4.45 8.85
N ALA A 81 16.88 -4.81 8.96
CA ALA A 81 16.39 -6.09 9.49
C ALA A 81 15.15 -6.55 8.69
N GLY A 82 14.98 -7.85 8.47
CA GLY A 82 13.92 -8.43 7.64
C GLY A 82 14.40 -9.53 6.67
N PRO A 83 13.53 -10.48 6.28
CA PRO A 83 13.92 -11.67 5.51
C PRO A 83 14.40 -11.37 4.07
N TRP A 84 14.20 -10.15 3.57
CA TRP A 84 14.46 -9.78 2.17
C TRP A 84 15.80 -9.07 1.95
N TRP A 85 16.56 -8.82 3.02
CA TRP A 85 17.85 -8.11 2.92
C TRP A 85 19.00 -8.97 2.36
N GLY A 86 18.84 -10.29 2.29
CA GLY A 86 19.87 -11.19 1.77
C GLY A 86 21.25 -10.94 2.39
N HIS A 87 22.22 -10.57 1.55
CA HIS A 87 23.60 -10.26 1.93
C HIS A 87 23.89 -8.77 2.12
N ASN A 88 22.86 -7.94 2.27
CA ASN A 88 23.06 -6.53 2.59
C ASN A 88 24.01 -6.40 3.77
N ALA A 89 25.05 -5.57 3.59
CA ALA A 89 26.16 -5.50 4.52
C ALA A 89 25.76 -4.93 5.89
N TYR A 90 24.60 -4.30 6.00
CA TYR A 90 24.05 -3.77 7.25
C TYR A 90 23.00 -4.69 7.87
N SER A 91 22.56 -5.77 7.20
CA SER A 91 21.49 -6.62 7.72
C SER A 91 21.83 -7.21 9.08
N VAL A 92 20.88 -7.18 10.02
CA VAL A 92 20.88 -7.94 11.29
C VAL A 92 19.79 -9.01 11.32
N GLU A 93 19.35 -9.50 10.16
CA GLU A 93 18.33 -10.55 10.08
C GLU A 93 18.86 -11.91 10.55
N PRO A 94 18.16 -12.64 11.45
CA PRO A 94 18.54 -13.98 11.83
C PRO A 94 18.32 -15.00 10.70
N ASN A 95 19.20 -16.00 10.62
CA ASN A 95 19.00 -17.14 9.75
C ASN A 95 18.05 -18.19 10.39
N ALA A 96 17.78 -19.28 9.67
CA ALA A 96 16.91 -20.37 10.12
C ALA A 96 17.39 -21.03 11.44
N GLU A 97 18.69 -21.03 11.70
CA GLU A 97 19.31 -21.53 12.94
C GLU A 97 19.27 -20.51 14.10
N LYS A 98 18.63 -19.35 13.91
CA LYS A 98 18.58 -18.23 14.87
C LYS A 98 19.96 -17.64 15.17
N ALA A 99 20.91 -17.78 14.25
CA ALA A 99 22.17 -17.06 14.27
C ALA A 99 22.02 -15.73 13.51
N PHE A 100 22.78 -14.72 13.91
CA PHE A 100 22.72 -13.36 13.37
C PHE A 100 24.03 -12.96 12.67
N PRO A 101 24.02 -11.93 11.81
CA PRO A 101 25.22 -11.21 11.42
C PRO A 101 25.94 -10.60 12.64
N GLU A 102 27.25 -10.36 12.52
CA GLU A 102 28.10 -10.00 13.65
C GLU A 102 27.67 -8.69 14.35
N GLN A 103 27.05 -7.75 13.62
CA GLN A 103 26.57 -6.49 14.18
C GLN A 103 25.60 -6.70 15.35
N MET A 104 24.79 -7.75 15.33
CA MET A 104 23.87 -8.06 16.42
C MET A 104 24.61 -8.32 17.75
N ALA A 105 25.82 -8.87 17.69
CA ALA A 105 26.68 -9.04 18.87
C ALA A 105 27.19 -7.70 19.43
N TRP A 106 27.37 -6.69 18.56
CA TRP A 106 27.75 -5.33 18.97
C TRP A 106 26.57 -4.59 19.61
N LEU A 107 25.35 -4.80 19.09
CA LEU A 107 24.13 -4.18 19.61
C LEU A 107 23.67 -4.81 20.93
N LYS A 108 23.94 -6.10 21.15
CA LYS A 108 23.46 -6.88 22.30
C LYS A 108 23.61 -6.19 23.67
N PRO A 109 24.75 -5.55 24.01
CA PRO A 109 24.92 -4.88 25.29
C PRO A 109 23.99 -3.68 25.52
N TYR A 110 23.44 -3.10 24.45
CA TYR A 110 22.63 -1.87 24.47
C TYR A 110 21.12 -2.12 24.43
N LEU A 111 20.67 -3.37 24.22
CA LEU A 111 19.25 -3.69 24.07
C LEU A 111 18.53 -3.69 25.43
N PRO A 112 17.44 -2.91 25.59
CA PRO A 112 16.74 -2.80 26.87
C PRO A 112 15.72 -3.93 27.14
N GLY A 113 15.49 -4.83 26.17
CA GLY A 113 14.48 -5.88 26.26
C GLY A 113 14.83 -7.00 27.24
N PRO A 114 13.83 -7.71 27.81
CA PRO A 114 14.07 -8.82 28.73
C PRO A 114 14.73 -9.99 27.99
N SER A 115 16.00 -10.28 28.30
CA SER A 115 16.73 -11.39 27.71
C SER A 115 17.73 -12.00 28.71
N GLU A 116 17.63 -13.31 28.92
CA GLU A 116 18.60 -14.10 29.69
C GLU A 116 19.83 -14.55 28.87
N LEU A 117 19.83 -14.33 27.55
CA LEU A 117 20.94 -14.69 26.66
C LEU A 117 22.10 -13.69 26.80
N THR A 118 23.30 -14.20 27.11
CA THR A 118 24.54 -13.41 27.23
C THR A 118 25.35 -13.35 25.94
N GLU A 119 25.10 -14.25 24.99
CA GLU A 119 25.80 -14.33 23.72
C GLU A 119 24.79 -14.33 22.56
N VAL A 120 25.25 -13.87 21.39
CA VAL A 120 24.51 -13.93 20.13
C VAL A 120 25.20 -14.97 19.25
N PRO A 121 24.53 -16.09 18.89
CA PRO A 121 25.07 -16.98 17.87
C PRO A 121 25.27 -16.20 16.57
N VAL A 122 26.46 -16.26 15.98
CA VAL A 122 26.79 -15.49 14.76
C VAL A 122 27.05 -16.39 13.55
N PHE A 123 26.74 -15.89 12.35
CA PHE A 123 27.12 -16.49 11.08
C PHE A 123 27.77 -15.46 10.14
N ILE A 124 28.56 -15.92 9.18
CA ILE A 124 29.12 -15.05 8.14
C ILE A 124 28.07 -14.89 7.05
N ASN A 125 27.53 -13.68 6.89
CA ASN A 125 26.59 -13.33 5.83
C ASN A 125 27.31 -13.21 4.47
N LYS A 126 27.77 -14.33 3.91
CA LYS A 126 28.51 -14.37 2.63
C LYS A 126 27.57 -14.32 1.45
N LYS A 127 27.90 -13.45 0.49
CA LYS A 127 27.29 -13.39 -0.84
C LYS A 127 27.17 -14.76 -1.51
N VAL A 128 25.95 -15.24 -1.72
CA VAL A 128 25.63 -16.46 -2.48
C VAL A 128 25.20 -16.05 -3.87
N TYR A 129 26.01 -16.39 -4.87
CA TYR A 129 25.64 -16.16 -6.26
C TYR A 129 24.68 -17.24 -6.76
N CYS A 130 23.72 -16.83 -7.60
CA CYS A 130 22.91 -17.77 -8.36
C CYS A 130 23.80 -18.57 -9.30
N LYS A 131 23.45 -19.84 -9.51
CA LYS A 131 24.10 -20.71 -10.49
C LYS A 131 23.68 -20.34 -11.92
N GLY A 132 22.48 -19.80 -12.07
CA GLY A 132 21.88 -19.27 -13.28
C GLY A 132 21.85 -17.74 -13.31
N CYS A 133 21.36 -17.22 -14.43
CA CYS A 133 21.36 -15.79 -14.75
C CYS A 133 19.93 -15.22 -14.82
N GLU A 134 18.95 -15.92 -14.25
CA GLU A 134 17.55 -15.50 -14.23
C GLU A 134 17.32 -14.45 -13.14
N VAL A 135 17.05 -13.23 -13.57
CA VAL A 135 16.77 -12.11 -12.67
C VAL A 135 15.31 -12.18 -12.23
N THR A 136 15.08 -12.35 -10.94
CA THR A 136 13.78 -12.31 -10.26
C THR A 136 13.60 -11.04 -9.42
N GLY A 137 14.62 -10.20 -9.29
CA GLY A 137 14.53 -8.91 -8.61
C GLY A 137 15.75 -8.02 -8.87
N THR A 138 15.59 -6.72 -8.68
CA THR A 138 16.67 -5.73 -8.78
C THR A 138 16.68 -4.89 -7.51
N GLY A 139 17.81 -4.83 -6.82
CA GLY A 139 17.99 -3.98 -5.64
C GLY A 139 18.07 -2.50 -6.02
N GLY A 140 17.78 -1.60 -5.06
CA GLY A 140 17.91 -0.15 -5.27
C GLY A 140 19.34 0.33 -5.57
N ASP A 141 20.34 -0.49 -5.23
CA ASP A 141 21.76 -0.33 -5.58
C ASP A 141 22.11 -0.87 -6.99
N GLY A 142 21.10 -1.31 -7.74
CA GLY A 142 21.22 -1.91 -9.07
C GLY A 142 21.68 -3.37 -9.07
N SER A 143 21.90 -4.01 -7.92
CA SER A 143 22.21 -5.45 -7.82
C SER A 143 21.09 -6.28 -8.47
N LEU A 144 21.46 -7.38 -9.15
CA LEU A 144 20.49 -8.28 -9.78
C LEU A 144 20.34 -9.52 -8.89
N TRP A 145 19.11 -9.99 -8.68
CA TRP A 145 18.80 -11.09 -7.79
C TRP A 145 18.05 -12.17 -8.55
N GLY A 146 18.31 -13.43 -8.20
CA GLY A 146 17.59 -14.61 -8.68
C GLY A 146 17.06 -15.43 -7.51
N TRP A 147 16.29 -16.46 -7.84
CA TRP A 147 15.72 -17.39 -6.86
C TRP A 147 16.04 -18.83 -7.26
N GLU A 148 16.87 -19.52 -6.46
CA GLU A 148 17.32 -20.88 -6.72
C GLU A 148 17.36 -21.69 -5.43
N ASP A 149 17.04 -22.98 -5.49
CA ASP A 149 17.07 -23.87 -4.32
C ASP A 149 16.26 -23.32 -3.12
N GLU A 150 15.10 -22.70 -3.39
CA GLU A 150 14.18 -22.10 -2.41
C GLU A 150 14.77 -20.92 -1.60
N LYS A 151 15.78 -20.24 -2.14
CA LYS A 151 16.41 -19.07 -1.52
C LYS A 151 16.75 -18.01 -2.55
N SER A 152 16.83 -16.76 -2.09
CA SER A 152 17.38 -15.68 -2.89
C SER A 152 18.89 -15.84 -3.05
N CYS A 153 19.38 -15.46 -4.21
CA CYS A 153 20.79 -15.41 -4.55
C CYS A 153 21.06 -14.19 -5.42
N GLU A 154 22.27 -13.64 -5.39
CA GLU A 154 22.62 -12.51 -6.24
C GLU A 154 23.15 -13.00 -7.59
N ILE A 155 22.84 -12.32 -8.68
CA ILE A 155 23.26 -12.68 -10.02
C ILE A 155 24.66 -12.11 -10.27
N ASP A 156 25.59 -12.96 -10.70
CA ASP A 156 26.92 -12.52 -11.14
C ASP A 156 26.78 -11.78 -12.47
N LYS A 157 26.66 -10.45 -12.42
CA LYS A 157 26.45 -9.61 -13.61
C LYS A 157 27.52 -9.81 -14.69
N ALA A 158 28.78 -9.97 -14.27
CA ALA A 158 29.90 -10.18 -15.18
C ALA A 158 29.87 -11.58 -15.79
N GLY A 159 29.61 -12.60 -14.96
CA GLY A 159 29.43 -13.99 -15.41
C GLY A 159 28.22 -14.20 -16.31
N CYS A 160 27.17 -13.40 -16.11
CA CYS A 160 25.89 -13.45 -16.83
C CYS A 160 25.77 -12.46 -18.00
N GLY A 161 26.78 -11.62 -18.24
CA GLY A 161 26.84 -10.71 -19.39
C GLY A 161 25.92 -9.48 -19.29
N PHE A 162 25.56 -9.05 -18.08
CA PHE A 162 24.71 -7.87 -17.84
C PHE A 162 25.46 -6.54 -17.89
N ASP A 163 26.79 -6.54 -17.97
CA ASP A 163 27.58 -5.31 -18.08
C ASP A 163 27.56 -4.76 -19.53
N LYS A 164 26.67 -3.79 -19.78
CA LYS A 164 26.94 -2.71 -20.74
C LYS A 164 26.89 -1.37 -20.01
N PRO A 165 27.83 -0.44 -20.27
CA PRO A 165 27.88 0.83 -19.54
C PRO A 165 26.76 1.76 -20.02
N VAL A 166 26.03 2.35 -19.08
CA VAL A 166 25.23 3.56 -19.30
C VAL A 166 25.84 4.65 -18.43
N GLU A 167 26.28 5.74 -19.06
CA GLU A 167 26.79 6.94 -18.38
C GLU A 167 25.65 7.63 -17.61
N GLN A 168 25.90 7.96 -16.34
CA GLN A 168 24.99 8.75 -15.49
C GLN A 168 25.00 10.23 -15.92
N PRO A 169 23.84 10.91 -15.97
CA PRO A 169 23.81 12.37 -16.05
C PRO A 169 24.15 12.99 -14.69
N THR A 170 24.84 14.13 -14.72
CA THR A 170 25.22 14.95 -13.57
C THR A 170 24.09 15.90 -13.20
N ASP A 171 23.64 15.88 -11.95
CA ASP A 171 22.66 16.82 -11.41
C ASP A 171 23.27 18.19 -11.11
N GLU A 172 22.58 19.26 -11.53
CA GLU A 172 22.78 20.64 -11.07
C GLU A 172 21.82 20.95 -9.90
N PRO A 173 22.14 21.91 -9.01
CA PRO A 173 21.35 22.17 -7.80
C PRO A 173 20.07 22.96 -8.08
N ILE A 174 18.96 22.53 -7.48
CA ILE A 174 17.66 23.21 -7.49
C ILE A 174 17.57 24.15 -6.28
N GLU A 175 17.23 25.43 -6.50
CA GLU A 175 16.95 26.41 -5.44
C GLU A 175 15.54 26.20 -4.82
N GLU A 176 15.43 26.32 -3.49
CA GLU A 176 14.18 26.24 -2.74
C GLU A 176 13.25 27.45 -2.97
N PRO A 177 11.92 27.27 -3.07
CA PRO A 177 10.99 28.38 -3.07
C PRO A 177 10.72 28.87 -1.65
N THR A 178 10.89 30.18 -1.44
CA THR A 178 10.48 30.87 -0.20
C THR A 178 9.02 31.30 -0.30
N GLY A 179 8.15 30.60 0.43
CA GLY A 179 6.74 30.99 0.62
C GLY A 179 6.27 30.66 2.03
N THR A 180 5.98 31.68 2.84
CA THR A 180 5.33 31.54 4.15
C THR A 180 3.86 31.12 3.98
N PRO A 181 3.36 30.09 4.68
CA PRO A 181 1.93 29.80 4.72
C PRO A 181 1.20 30.76 5.67
N ASP A 182 0.09 31.33 5.21
CA ASP A 182 -0.92 31.96 6.06
C ASP A 182 -1.57 30.92 6.98
N GLU A 183 -1.76 31.26 8.27
CA GLU A 183 -2.52 30.46 9.24
C GLU A 183 -4.02 30.43 8.88
N PRO A 184 -4.66 29.25 8.77
CA PRO A 184 -6.11 29.15 8.85
C PRO A 184 -6.53 29.00 10.32
N THR A 185 -7.27 29.99 10.80
CA THR A 185 -8.07 29.92 12.03
C THR A 185 -9.37 29.16 11.74
N GLY A 186 -9.51 27.97 12.32
CA GLY A 186 -10.76 27.18 12.30
C GLY A 186 -10.50 25.72 12.66
N GLU A 187 -11.33 25.13 13.52
CA GLU A 187 -11.29 23.68 13.78
C GLU A 187 -11.40 22.92 12.45
N THR A 188 -10.33 22.25 12.04
CA THR A 188 -10.32 21.43 10.83
C THR A 188 -11.18 20.20 11.07
N LYS A 189 -12.37 20.17 10.46
CA LYS A 189 -13.21 18.98 10.40
C LYS A 189 -12.56 17.98 9.46
N LYS A 190 -11.84 17.00 10.01
CA LYS A 190 -11.29 15.86 9.25
C LYS A 190 -12.44 15.06 8.62
N LEU A 191 -12.17 14.40 7.48
CA LEU A 191 -13.10 13.41 6.91
C LEU A 191 -13.33 12.28 7.91
N GLN A 192 -14.53 11.68 7.89
CA GLN A 192 -14.85 10.52 8.73
C GLN A 192 -14.02 9.30 8.33
N TYR A 193 -13.74 9.15 7.03
CA TYR A 193 -12.93 8.08 6.48
C TYR A 193 -11.85 8.66 5.58
N LEU A 194 -10.63 8.15 5.70
CA LEU A 194 -9.53 8.38 4.79
C LEU A 194 -8.63 7.14 4.83
N GLY A 195 -8.31 6.59 3.67
CA GLY A 195 -7.52 5.38 3.62
C GLY A 195 -7.01 5.04 2.25
N VAL A 196 -6.72 3.77 2.02
CA VAL A 196 -5.92 3.30 0.88
C VAL A 196 -6.55 2.08 0.21
N ASN A 197 -6.18 1.89 -1.06
CA ASN A 197 -6.44 0.66 -1.79
C ASN A 197 -5.34 -0.35 -1.49
N GLU A 198 -5.73 -1.59 -1.21
CA GLU A 198 -4.86 -2.73 -0.95
C GLU A 198 -4.93 -3.68 -2.15
N ALA A 199 -4.12 -3.35 -3.15
CA ALA A 199 -4.00 -4.09 -4.40
C ALA A 199 -3.24 -5.40 -4.22
N GLY A 200 -3.58 -6.41 -5.04
CA GLY A 200 -2.84 -7.65 -5.16
C GLY A 200 -3.73 -8.86 -5.41
N GLY A 201 -4.90 -8.93 -4.77
CA GLY A 201 -5.85 -10.05 -4.92
C GLY A 201 -6.45 -10.12 -6.33
N GLU A 202 -6.41 -8.99 -7.03
CA GLU A 202 -6.87 -8.77 -8.39
C GLU A 202 -5.77 -8.90 -9.46
N PHE A 203 -4.49 -9.00 -9.10
CA PHE A 203 -3.40 -9.06 -10.09
C PHE A 203 -3.44 -10.30 -10.97
N GLY A 204 -2.69 -10.32 -12.08
CA GLY A 204 -2.51 -11.53 -12.89
C GLY A 204 -3.74 -11.94 -13.72
N GLU A 205 -4.47 -10.97 -14.26
CA GLU A 205 -5.70 -11.16 -15.07
C GLU A 205 -5.52 -12.05 -16.31
N GLY A 206 -4.32 -12.11 -16.88
CA GLY A 206 -3.99 -13.05 -17.96
C GLY A 206 -3.93 -14.52 -17.52
N SER A 207 -4.15 -14.84 -16.25
CA SER A 207 -4.08 -16.20 -15.70
C SER A 207 -5.13 -16.39 -14.60
N LEU A 208 -6.33 -16.81 -15.02
CA LEU A 208 -7.46 -17.08 -14.14
C LEU A 208 -7.77 -18.59 -14.09
N PRO A 209 -7.95 -19.19 -12.88
CA PRO A 209 -7.89 -18.56 -11.56
C PRO A 209 -6.45 -18.20 -11.13
N GLY A 210 -5.44 -18.70 -11.83
CA GLY A 210 -4.04 -18.41 -11.52
C GLY A 210 -3.53 -19.23 -10.35
N THR A 211 -2.55 -18.70 -9.63
CA THR A 211 -1.85 -19.41 -8.55
C THR A 211 -1.42 -18.37 -7.53
N TYR A 212 -1.87 -18.55 -6.29
CA TYR A 212 -1.50 -17.71 -5.17
C TYR A 212 0.02 -17.67 -4.98
N ASN A 213 0.57 -16.51 -4.60
CA ASN A 213 2.01 -16.21 -4.51
C ASN A 213 2.79 -16.29 -5.84
N LYS A 214 2.09 -16.38 -6.98
CA LYS A 214 2.72 -16.30 -8.31
C LYS A 214 2.04 -15.28 -9.21
N HIS A 215 0.72 -15.39 -9.34
CA HIS A 215 -0.08 -14.51 -10.19
C HIS A 215 -0.79 -13.42 -9.38
N TYR A 216 -1.06 -13.67 -8.10
CA TYR A 216 -1.74 -12.76 -7.19
C TYR A 216 -1.36 -13.08 -5.74
N ILE A 217 -1.64 -12.14 -4.83
CA ILE A 217 -1.39 -12.27 -3.39
C ILE A 217 -2.42 -11.44 -2.63
N TYR A 218 -2.76 -11.83 -1.40
CA TYR A 218 -3.57 -10.96 -0.52
C TYR A 218 -2.66 -10.12 0.38
N PRO A 219 -3.11 -8.91 0.77
CA PRO A 219 -2.29 -7.96 1.52
C PRO A 219 -1.68 -8.51 2.80
N ASN A 220 -0.50 -7.98 3.15
CA ASN A 220 0.17 -8.34 4.39
C ASN A 220 -0.54 -7.66 5.58
N ILE A 221 -0.97 -8.47 6.55
CA ILE A 221 -1.70 -8.00 7.74
C ILE A 221 -0.87 -7.01 8.58
N ASP A 222 0.44 -7.22 8.71
CA ASP A 222 1.32 -6.32 9.46
C ASP A 222 1.45 -4.96 8.77
N ALA A 223 1.49 -4.93 7.44
CA ALA A 223 1.47 -3.68 6.67
C ALA A 223 0.15 -2.91 6.84
N ILE A 224 -0.99 -3.61 6.80
CA ILE A 224 -2.30 -3.01 7.10
C ILE A 224 -2.32 -2.45 8.53
N ASN A 225 -1.82 -3.20 9.51
CA ASN A 225 -1.77 -2.74 10.90
C ASN A 225 -0.88 -1.50 11.05
N ALA A 226 0.27 -1.46 10.38
CA ALA A 226 1.13 -0.27 10.35
C ALA A 226 0.39 0.95 9.77
N SER A 227 -0.39 0.77 8.70
CA SER A 227 -1.25 1.82 8.14
C SER A 227 -2.32 2.29 9.14
N ILE A 228 -2.95 1.37 9.88
CA ILE A 228 -3.92 1.70 10.95
C ILE A 228 -3.26 2.55 12.05
N GLU A 229 -2.02 2.24 12.43
CA GLU A 229 -1.25 3.02 13.42
C GLU A 229 -0.97 4.45 12.96
N GLN A 230 -0.88 4.71 11.66
CA GLN A 230 -0.79 6.06 11.08
C GLN A 230 -2.14 6.81 11.03
N GLY A 231 -3.23 6.13 11.36
CA GLY A 231 -4.58 6.69 11.37
C GLY A 231 -5.40 6.40 10.11
N VAL A 232 -4.93 5.52 9.21
CA VAL A 232 -5.77 4.98 8.13
C VAL A 232 -6.90 4.17 8.77
N ASN A 233 -8.15 4.44 8.39
CA ASN A 233 -9.31 3.82 9.03
C ASN A 233 -10.25 3.09 8.07
N VAL A 234 -9.88 3.01 6.79
CA VAL A 234 -10.60 2.29 5.75
C VAL A 234 -9.59 1.70 4.75
N PHE A 235 -9.85 0.49 4.28
CA PHE A 235 -9.08 -0.18 3.23
C PHE A 235 -10.02 -0.70 2.16
N ARG A 236 -9.70 -0.50 0.88
CA ARG A 236 -10.44 -1.10 -0.25
C ARG A 236 -9.57 -2.19 -0.87
N MET A 237 -10.02 -3.45 -0.78
CA MET A 237 -9.18 -4.60 -1.09
C MET A 237 -9.71 -5.35 -2.30
N GLY A 238 -8.91 -5.35 -3.37
CA GLY A 238 -9.26 -5.96 -4.65
C GLY A 238 -9.29 -7.49 -4.58
N LEU A 239 -10.23 -8.10 -5.31
CA LEU A 239 -10.28 -9.53 -5.60
C LEU A 239 -10.70 -9.78 -7.06
N ARG A 240 -10.50 -10.98 -7.59
CA ARG A 240 -11.15 -11.42 -8.85
C ARG A 240 -12.34 -12.35 -8.59
N TRP A 241 -13.48 -12.06 -9.21
CA TRP A 241 -14.66 -12.91 -9.24
C TRP A 241 -14.32 -14.33 -9.70
N GLU A 242 -13.52 -14.50 -10.76
CA GLU A 242 -13.14 -15.80 -11.31
C GLU A 242 -12.28 -16.65 -10.37
N ARG A 243 -11.65 -16.05 -9.35
CA ARG A 243 -10.92 -16.78 -8.30
C ARG A 243 -11.86 -17.22 -7.20
N PHE A 244 -12.70 -16.29 -6.75
CA PHE A 244 -13.67 -16.57 -5.70
C PHE A 244 -14.78 -17.51 -6.16
N GLN A 245 -15.12 -17.51 -7.45
CA GLN A 245 -16.17 -18.34 -8.02
C GLN A 245 -15.74 -18.81 -9.42
N HIS A 246 -15.13 -20.00 -9.49
CA HIS A 246 -14.52 -20.53 -10.72
C HIS A 246 -15.50 -20.79 -11.87
N GLU A 247 -16.77 -21.01 -11.54
CA GLU A 247 -17.87 -21.17 -12.49
C GLU A 247 -19.09 -20.39 -11.99
N LEU A 248 -19.78 -19.67 -12.88
CA LEU A 248 -21.01 -18.95 -12.54
C LEU A 248 -22.01 -19.87 -11.81
N PHE A 249 -22.66 -19.35 -10.77
CA PHE A 249 -23.55 -20.10 -9.88
C PHE A 249 -22.90 -21.21 -9.05
N GLY A 250 -21.61 -21.53 -9.29
CA GLY A 250 -20.85 -22.51 -8.56
C GLY A 250 -20.52 -22.08 -7.13
N ASP A 251 -19.98 -23.00 -6.34
CA ASP A 251 -19.54 -22.70 -4.98
C ASP A 251 -18.38 -21.70 -4.97
N LEU A 252 -18.24 -20.96 -3.87
CA LEU A 252 -17.07 -20.13 -3.69
C LEU A 252 -15.83 -20.99 -3.44
N ASN A 253 -14.68 -20.56 -3.97
CA ASN A 253 -13.40 -21.19 -3.71
C ASN A 253 -13.03 -21.01 -2.23
N GLU A 254 -12.94 -22.13 -1.51
CA GLU A 254 -12.65 -22.13 -0.08
C GLU A 254 -11.30 -21.50 0.26
N PHE A 255 -10.28 -21.71 -0.56
CA PHE A 255 -8.95 -21.17 -0.31
C PHE A 255 -8.94 -19.65 -0.42
N ASP A 256 -9.44 -19.10 -1.53
CA ASP A 256 -9.45 -17.65 -1.77
C ASP A 256 -10.32 -16.91 -0.75
N VAL A 257 -11.50 -17.46 -0.44
CA VAL A 257 -12.36 -16.93 0.63
C VAL A 257 -11.62 -16.94 1.97
N THR A 258 -10.94 -18.03 2.31
CA THR A 258 -10.23 -18.17 3.59
C THR A 258 -9.09 -17.17 3.72
N GLU A 259 -8.22 -17.06 2.71
CA GLU A 259 -7.07 -16.15 2.78
C GLU A 259 -7.50 -14.69 2.76
N TYR A 260 -8.48 -14.32 1.92
CA TYR A 260 -9.01 -12.96 1.90
C TYR A 260 -9.68 -12.60 3.24
N LYS A 261 -10.49 -13.50 3.79
CA LYS A 261 -11.18 -13.28 5.07
C LYS A 261 -10.21 -13.07 6.24
N LYS A 262 -9.02 -13.70 6.23
CA LYS A 262 -8.01 -13.43 7.28
C LYS A 262 -7.62 -11.96 7.34
N VAL A 263 -7.44 -11.33 6.17
CA VAL A 263 -7.10 -9.91 6.08
C VAL A 263 -8.28 -9.05 6.54
N VAL A 264 -9.50 -9.38 6.08
CA VAL A 264 -10.74 -8.73 6.54
C VAL A 264 -10.90 -8.76 8.06
N ASP A 265 -10.80 -9.94 8.65
CA ASP A 265 -10.99 -10.13 10.09
C ASP A 265 -9.90 -9.39 10.88
N ALA A 266 -8.65 -9.41 10.43
CA ALA A 266 -7.55 -8.71 11.10
C ALA A 266 -7.73 -7.18 11.07
N ALA A 267 -8.03 -6.61 9.90
CA ALA A 267 -8.25 -5.17 9.75
C ALA A 267 -9.44 -4.68 10.59
N THR A 268 -10.56 -5.40 10.51
CA THR A 268 -11.81 -5.03 11.20
C THR A 268 -11.74 -5.24 12.72
N ALA A 269 -11.00 -6.25 13.20
CA ALA A 269 -10.72 -6.42 14.63
C ALA A 269 -9.92 -5.24 15.23
N ASN A 270 -9.10 -4.57 14.41
CA ASN A 270 -8.38 -3.34 14.77
C ASN A 270 -9.19 -2.06 14.50
N GLY A 271 -10.48 -2.18 14.22
CA GLY A 271 -11.44 -1.07 14.15
C GLY A 271 -11.51 -0.36 12.79
N ALA A 272 -10.67 -0.74 11.83
CA ALA A 272 -10.74 -0.25 10.46
C ALA A 272 -11.97 -0.81 9.72
N THR A 273 -12.41 -0.09 8.70
CA THR A 273 -13.42 -0.57 7.74
C THR A 273 -12.71 -1.26 6.58
N LEU A 274 -13.24 -2.38 6.09
CA LEU A 274 -12.71 -3.01 4.88
C LEU A 274 -13.79 -3.13 3.81
N ILE A 275 -13.52 -2.56 2.64
CA ILE A 275 -14.37 -2.60 1.45
C ILE A 275 -13.94 -3.79 0.60
N ILE A 276 -14.87 -4.70 0.36
CA ILE A 276 -14.71 -5.81 -0.57
C ILE A 276 -14.92 -5.28 -1.99
N ASP A 277 -13.92 -5.41 -2.85
CA ASP A 277 -13.95 -4.91 -4.22
C ASP A 277 -13.69 -6.05 -5.24
N PRO A 278 -14.73 -6.64 -5.84
CA PRO A 278 -14.58 -7.46 -7.04
C PRO A 278 -14.08 -6.60 -8.19
N HIS A 279 -12.78 -6.69 -8.45
CA HIS A 279 -12.07 -5.82 -9.35
C HIS A 279 -12.13 -6.36 -10.77
N ASN A 280 -13.33 -6.34 -11.36
CA ASN A 280 -13.64 -7.11 -12.57
C ASN A 280 -14.31 -6.31 -13.70
N TYR A 281 -14.42 -4.98 -13.58
CA TYR A 281 -14.89 -4.14 -14.68
C TYR A 281 -16.29 -4.52 -15.21
N ALA A 282 -17.18 -4.93 -14.31
CA ALA A 282 -18.50 -5.50 -14.63
C ALA A 282 -18.45 -6.70 -15.61
N ARG A 283 -17.43 -7.54 -15.51
CA ARG A 283 -17.23 -8.72 -16.37
C ARG A 283 -16.94 -10.00 -15.58
N TYR A 284 -17.15 -11.12 -16.25
CA TYR A 284 -16.66 -12.43 -15.84
C TYR A 284 -16.07 -13.16 -17.05
N LYS A 285 -14.80 -13.55 -17.00
CA LYS A 285 -14.06 -14.13 -18.14
C LYS A 285 -14.28 -13.29 -19.42
N ASP A 286 -14.07 -11.97 -19.29
CA ASP A 286 -14.22 -10.92 -20.32
C ASP A 286 -15.64 -10.65 -20.86
N ASN A 287 -16.65 -11.40 -20.41
CA ASN A 287 -18.03 -11.19 -20.83
C ASN A 287 -18.74 -10.24 -19.86
N LEU A 288 -19.49 -9.28 -20.41
CA LEU A 288 -20.22 -8.26 -19.65
C LEU A 288 -21.37 -8.85 -18.83
N ILE A 289 -21.53 -8.38 -17.59
CA ILE A 289 -22.74 -8.65 -16.82
C ILE A 289 -23.96 -8.13 -17.59
N GLY A 290 -24.98 -8.97 -17.73
CA GLY A 290 -26.17 -8.72 -18.53
C GLY A 290 -26.11 -9.29 -19.95
N SER A 291 -24.96 -9.83 -20.37
CA SER A 291 -24.86 -10.60 -21.62
C SER A 291 -25.52 -11.99 -21.49
N GLU A 292 -25.60 -12.72 -22.60
CA GLU A 292 -26.11 -14.10 -22.59
C GLU A 292 -25.17 -15.03 -21.79
N GLU A 293 -23.87 -14.78 -21.87
CA GLU A 293 -22.81 -15.54 -21.20
C GLU A 293 -22.73 -15.25 -19.69
N VAL A 294 -23.01 -14.01 -19.27
CA VAL A 294 -22.96 -13.58 -17.86
C VAL A 294 -24.27 -12.91 -17.48
N PRO A 295 -25.33 -13.70 -17.21
CA PRO A 295 -26.62 -13.15 -16.83
C PRO A 295 -26.54 -12.41 -15.49
N ILE A 296 -27.41 -11.41 -15.29
CA ILE A 296 -27.47 -10.59 -14.06
C ILE A 296 -27.62 -11.47 -12.81
N GLU A 297 -28.36 -12.57 -12.91
CA GLU A 297 -28.57 -13.52 -11.84
C GLU A 297 -27.27 -14.16 -11.34
N ALA A 298 -26.25 -14.29 -12.20
CA ALA A 298 -24.96 -14.83 -11.80
C ALA A 298 -24.20 -13.84 -10.90
N PHE A 299 -24.27 -12.55 -11.21
CA PHE A 299 -23.69 -11.50 -10.37
C PHE A 299 -24.43 -11.37 -9.03
N ALA A 300 -25.76 -11.48 -9.06
CA ALA A 300 -26.57 -11.53 -7.84
C ALA A 300 -26.25 -12.74 -6.96
N ASP A 301 -26.08 -13.93 -7.55
CA ASP A 301 -25.68 -15.16 -6.85
C ASP A 301 -24.31 -15.01 -6.17
N PHE A 302 -23.33 -14.48 -6.89
CA PHE A 302 -22.00 -14.20 -6.35
C PHE A 302 -22.07 -13.30 -5.11
N TRP A 303 -22.82 -12.20 -5.22
CA TRP A 303 -23.01 -11.26 -4.12
C TRP A 303 -23.80 -11.83 -2.94
N THR A 304 -24.81 -12.66 -3.19
CA THR A 304 -25.50 -13.39 -2.11
C THR A 304 -24.51 -14.24 -1.31
N LYS A 305 -23.61 -14.98 -1.99
CA LYS A 305 -22.63 -15.85 -1.32
C LYS A 305 -21.60 -15.06 -0.52
N LEU A 306 -21.07 -13.96 -1.05
CA LEU A 306 -20.19 -13.07 -0.28
C LEU A 306 -20.92 -12.43 0.91
N ALA A 307 -22.15 -11.96 0.72
CA ALA A 307 -22.93 -11.37 1.80
C ALA A 307 -23.19 -12.38 2.93
N GLU A 308 -23.51 -13.64 2.64
CA GLU A 308 -23.66 -14.67 3.67
C GLU A 308 -22.40 -14.88 4.54
N ILE A 309 -21.20 -14.66 3.98
CA ILE A 309 -19.94 -14.76 4.72
C ILE A 309 -19.71 -13.54 5.63
N PHE A 310 -20.04 -12.34 5.15
CA PHE A 310 -19.59 -11.08 5.76
C PHE A 310 -20.69 -10.25 6.42
N LYS A 311 -21.97 -10.64 6.32
CA LYS A 311 -23.12 -9.86 6.79
C LYS A 311 -23.11 -9.50 8.28
N ASP A 312 -22.46 -10.31 9.11
CA ASP A 312 -22.40 -10.11 10.55
C ASP A 312 -21.23 -9.21 10.99
N ASN A 313 -20.37 -8.78 10.06
CA ASN A 313 -19.28 -7.85 10.33
C ASN A 313 -19.66 -6.43 9.86
N ASP A 314 -20.02 -5.55 10.79
CA ASP A 314 -20.49 -4.17 10.51
C ASP A 314 -19.39 -3.23 9.98
N LYS A 315 -18.13 -3.65 10.07
CA LYS A 315 -16.96 -2.97 9.50
C LYS A 315 -16.64 -3.42 8.07
N VAL A 316 -17.37 -4.38 7.53
CA VAL A 316 -17.26 -4.75 6.11
C VAL A 316 -18.23 -3.94 5.28
N TRP A 317 -17.73 -3.36 4.20
CA TRP A 317 -18.53 -2.70 3.17
C TRP A 317 -18.43 -3.49 1.85
N PHE A 318 -19.46 -3.40 1.01
CA PHE A 318 -19.52 -4.13 -0.26
C PHE A 318 -19.42 -3.13 -1.43
N GLY A 319 -18.26 -3.05 -2.08
CA GLY A 319 -18.14 -2.33 -3.36
C GLY A 319 -18.54 -3.27 -4.48
N LEU A 320 -19.62 -2.96 -5.20
CA LEU A 320 -20.28 -3.97 -6.06
C LEU A 320 -19.36 -4.54 -7.15
N VAL A 321 -18.57 -3.69 -7.79
CA VAL A 321 -17.56 -4.08 -8.77
C VAL A 321 -16.67 -2.87 -9.04
N ASN A 322 -15.41 -3.07 -9.39
CA ASN A 322 -14.58 -1.98 -9.89
C ASN A 322 -15.03 -1.52 -11.28
N GLU A 323 -15.16 -0.21 -11.49
CA GLU A 323 -15.17 0.48 -12.79
C GLU A 323 -15.93 -0.22 -13.94
N PRO A 324 -17.27 -0.32 -13.90
CA PRO A 324 -18.05 -0.69 -15.08
C PRO A 324 -17.74 0.20 -16.30
N HIS A 325 -17.53 -0.40 -17.47
CA HIS A 325 -17.26 0.33 -18.71
C HIS A 325 -17.62 -0.49 -19.97
N ASP A 326 -17.77 0.21 -21.11
CA ASP A 326 -18.16 -0.34 -22.42
C ASP A 326 -19.45 -1.17 -22.41
N MET A 327 -20.44 -0.70 -21.65
CA MET A 327 -21.78 -1.29 -21.59
C MET A 327 -22.86 -0.21 -21.59
N GLU A 328 -24.12 -0.57 -21.81
CA GLU A 328 -25.22 0.38 -21.65
C GLU A 328 -25.41 0.73 -20.16
N THR A 329 -25.50 2.02 -19.85
CA THR A 329 -25.62 2.49 -18.47
C THR A 329 -26.86 1.92 -17.76
N ASP A 330 -27.98 1.75 -18.49
CA ASP A 330 -29.21 1.16 -17.93
C ASP A 330 -29.02 -0.33 -17.56
N ASP A 331 -28.32 -1.10 -18.39
CA ASP A 331 -28.01 -2.50 -18.11
C ASP A 331 -27.13 -2.65 -16.86
N TRP A 332 -26.15 -1.74 -16.67
CA TRP A 332 -25.34 -1.71 -15.45
C TRP A 332 -26.20 -1.46 -14.20
N PHE A 333 -26.98 -0.36 -14.17
CA PHE A 333 -27.74 -0.04 -12.95
C PHE A 333 -28.85 -1.05 -12.65
N LYS A 334 -29.38 -1.73 -13.68
CA LYS A 334 -30.26 -2.89 -13.49
C LYS A 334 -29.55 -4.05 -12.81
N ALA A 335 -28.32 -4.36 -13.21
CA ALA A 335 -27.50 -5.40 -12.58
C ALA A 335 -27.12 -5.02 -11.14
N ALA A 336 -26.70 -3.77 -10.92
CA ALA A 336 -26.39 -3.24 -9.59
C ALA A 336 -27.59 -3.34 -8.65
N ARG A 337 -28.79 -2.96 -9.11
CA ARG A 337 -30.03 -3.08 -8.34
C ARG A 337 -30.31 -4.53 -7.93
N ALA A 338 -30.17 -5.46 -8.86
CA ALA A 338 -30.37 -6.88 -8.60
C ALA A 338 -29.38 -7.43 -7.55
N ALA A 339 -28.11 -7.03 -7.63
CA ALA A 339 -27.10 -7.39 -6.64
C ALA A 339 -27.44 -6.83 -5.24
N VAL A 340 -27.84 -5.55 -5.15
CA VAL A 340 -28.26 -4.96 -3.86
C VAL A 340 -29.45 -5.72 -3.26
N ASP A 341 -30.47 -6.02 -4.06
CA ASP A 341 -31.64 -6.74 -3.58
C ASP A 341 -31.27 -8.15 -3.09
N ALA A 342 -30.38 -8.84 -3.81
CA ALA A 342 -29.86 -10.15 -3.45
C ALA A 342 -29.04 -10.13 -2.16
N ILE A 343 -28.19 -9.09 -1.96
CA ILE A 343 -27.46 -8.86 -0.71
C ILE A 343 -28.43 -8.63 0.44
N ARG A 344 -29.41 -7.73 0.27
CA ARG A 344 -30.38 -7.41 1.33
C ARG A 344 -31.28 -8.59 1.68
N ALA A 345 -31.56 -9.49 0.74
CA ALA A 345 -32.30 -10.72 0.99
C ALA A 345 -31.60 -11.69 1.96
N THR A 346 -30.27 -11.61 2.11
CA THR A 346 -29.50 -12.39 3.11
C THR A 346 -29.67 -11.87 4.56
N GLY A 347 -30.25 -10.68 4.71
CA GLY A 347 -30.33 -9.93 5.95
C GLY A 347 -29.17 -8.96 6.18
N ALA A 348 -28.17 -8.90 5.28
CA ALA A 348 -27.02 -8.02 5.40
C ALA A 348 -27.39 -6.53 5.49
N LYS A 349 -26.77 -5.82 6.44
CA LYS A 349 -26.98 -4.38 6.70
C LYS A 349 -25.77 -3.51 6.39
N ASN A 350 -24.69 -4.12 5.88
CA ASN A 350 -23.46 -3.47 5.45
C ASN A 350 -23.72 -2.31 4.49
N ASN A 351 -22.82 -1.31 4.47
CA ASN A 351 -22.84 -0.31 3.42
C ASN A 351 -22.53 -0.96 2.07
N ILE A 352 -23.22 -0.53 1.02
CA ILE A 352 -22.99 -0.99 -0.35
C ILE A 352 -22.63 0.23 -1.21
N LEU A 353 -21.52 0.11 -1.94
CA LEU A 353 -21.02 1.14 -2.84
C LEU A 353 -21.43 0.79 -4.27
N ILE A 354 -22.09 1.74 -4.93
CA ILE A 354 -22.64 1.60 -6.28
C ILE A 354 -21.79 2.45 -7.23
N PRO A 355 -20.90 1.86 -8.03
CA PRO A 355 -20.18 2.60 -9.06
C PRO A 355 -21.12 2.94 -10.23
N GLY A 356 -20.69 3.83 -11.11
CA GLY A 356 -21.28 4.13 -12.40
C GLY A 356 -20.51 3.50 -13.58
N ASN A 357 -21.09 3.66 -14.77
CA ASN A 357 -20.46 3.30 -16.03
C ASN A 357 -19.38 4.31 -16.45
N GLY A 358 -18.55 3.97 -17.44
CA GLY A 358 -17.49 4.84 -17.94
C GLY A 358 -16.31 4.98 -16.97
N TRP A 359 -15.88 3.85 -16.39
CA TRP A 359 -14.77 3.78 -15.43
C TRP A 359 -15.04 4.52 -14.12
N ASP A 360 -16.32 4.63 -13.76
CA ASP A 360 -16.79 5.28 -12.54
C ASP A 360 -16.25 6.71 -12.32
N GLY A 361 -15.86 7.41 -13.39
CA GLY A 361 -15.15 8.68 -13.29
C GLY A 361 -16.04 9.83 -12.78
N ALA A 362 -15.67 10.47 -11.67
CA ALA A 362 -16.43 11.60 -11.10
C ALA A 362 -16.60 12.75 -12.12
N TRP A 363 -15.55 13.03 -12.90
CA TRP A 363 -15.51 14.03 -13.95
C TRP A 363 -16.55 13.82 -15.07
N SER A 364 -17.05 12.60 -15.23
CA SER A 364 -18.00 12.24 -16.28
C SER A 364 -19.34 11.70 -15.75
N TRP A 365 -19.61 11.84 -14.45
CA TRP A 365 -20.83 11.30 -13.80
C TRP A 365 -22.13 11.86 -14.38
N GLY A 366 -22.12 13.14 -14.76
CA GLY A 366 -23.29 13.87 -15.22
C GLY A 366 -23.30 14.13 -16.73
N LYS A 367 -23.52 15.39 -17.12
CA LYS A 367 -24.00 15.76 -18.47
C LYS A 367 -23.01 15.52 -19.61
N GLU A 368 -21.73 15.33 -19.31
CA GLU A 368 -20.67 15.12 -20.32
C GLU A 368 -20.33 13.64 -20.54
N ALA A 369 -21.21 12.72 -20.12
CA ALA A 369 -21.05 11.28 -20.33
C ALA A 369 -20.91 10.92 -21.83
N TRP A 370 -19.75 10.41 -22.21
CA TRP A 370 -19.44 9.98 -23.58
C TRP A 370 -19.90 8.54 -23.88
N TYR A 371 -20.20 7.78 -22.83
CA TYR A 371 -20.49 6.35 -22.83
C TYR A 371 -22.01 6.03 -22.91
N GLY A 372 -22.86 7.00 -23.25
CA GLY A 372 -24.30 6.82 -23.42
C GLY A 372 -25.13 7.69 -22.48
N GLU A 373 -26.17 7.13 -21.88
CA GLU A 373 -26.96 7.85 -20.87
C GLU A 373 -26.09 8.12 -19.62
N ALA A 374 -26.20 9.33 -19.06
CA ALA A 374 -25.41 9.75 -17.91
C ALA A 374 -25.74 8.93 -16.66
N ASN A 375 -24.71 8.57 -15.89
CA ASN A 375 -24.87 7.85 -14.61
C ASN A 375 -25.84 8.60 -13.67
N ALA A 376 -25.72 9.93 -13.60
CA ALA A 376 -26.58 10.80 -12.79
C ALA A 376 -28.09 10.63 -13.04
N ASP A 377 -28.49 10.37 -14.29
CA ASP A 377 -29.90 10.24 -14.65
C ASP A 377 -30.39 8.79 -14.49
N VAL A 378 -29.58 7.82 -14.90
CA VAL A 378 -29.95 6.41 -14.86
C VAL A 378 -29.97 5.88 -13.42
N ALA A 379 -29.02 6.28 -12.58
CA ALA A 379 -28.96 5.89 -11.16
C ALA A 379 -30.29 6.17 -10.43
N LEU A 380 -30.93 7.31 -10.70
CA LEU A 380 -32.18 7.72 -10.07
C LEU A 380 -33.42 6.92 -10.53
N ARG A 381 -33.28 6.08 -11.57
CA ARG A 381 -34.33 5.12 -11.97
C ARG A 381 -34.38 3.91 -11.03
N TYR A 382 -33.25 3.59 -10.41
CA TYR A 382 -33.03 2.35 -9.66
C TYR A 382 -32.79 2.57 -8.16
N PHE A 383 -32.34 3.76 -7.78
CA PHE A 383 -31.90 4.08 -6.42
C PHE A 383 -32.42 5.44 -5.97
N SER A 384 -32.64 5.56 -4.66
CA SER A 384 -33.13 6.77 -4.01
C SER A 384 -32.52 6.93 -2.62
N SER A 385 -32.79 8.07 -1.98
CA SER A 385 -32.36 8.30 -0.59
C SER A 385 -33.13 7.46 0.45
N GLU A 386 -34.16 6.72 0.03
CA GLU A 386 -34.88 5.77 0.90
C GLU A 386 -34.15 4.42 1.00
N ASP A 387 -33.21 4.13 0.09
CA ASP A 387 -32.41 2.92 0.14
C ASP A 387 -31.45 2.92 1.34
N GLU A 388 -31.51 1.86 2.15
CA GLU A 388 -30.72 1.73 3.37
C GLU A 388 -29.24 1.46 3.05
N ASN A 389 -28.35 2.28 3.61
CA ASN A 389 -26.90 2.11 3.57
C ASN A 389 -26.32 1.98 2.14
N ILE A 390 -26.85 2.76 1.21
CA ILE A 390 -26.34 2.91 -0.16
C ILE A 390 -25.51 4.18 -0.29
N LEU A 391 -24.33 4.05 -0.90
CA LEU A 391 -23.47 5.16 -1.30
C LEU A 391 -23.10 4.98 -2.78
N PHE A 392 -22.96 6.08 -3.52
CA PHE A 392 -22.44 6.04 -4.88
C PHE A 392 -20.92 6.18 -4.85
N GLU A 393 -20.21 5.26 -5.50
CA GLU A 393 -18.77 5.30 -5.68
C GLU A 393 -18.45 6.14 -6.92
N VAL A 394 -17.29 6.83 -6.89
CA VAL A 394 -16.64 7.42 -8.06
C VAL A 394 -15.13 7.33 -7.92
N HIS A 395 -14.43 7.33 -9.04
CA HIS A 395 -12.97 7.40 -9.14
C HIS A 395 -12.53 8.74 -9.73
N GLN A 396 -11.33 9.21 -9.39
CA GLN A 396 -10.79 10.42 -10.00
C GLN A 396 -9.27 10.48 -10.00
N TYR A 397 -8.70 10.65 -11.19
CA TYR A 397 -7.28 10.98 -11.40
C TYR A 397 -7.13 12.37 -12.05
N PHE A 398 -5.90 12.90 -12.04
CA PHE A 398 -5.62 14.31 -12.37
C PHE A 398 -4.76 14.54 -13.61
N ASP A 399 -4.40 13.45 -14.30
CA ASP A 399 -3.69 13.49 -15.56
C ASP A 399 -4.60 13.91 -16.73
N SER A 400 -4.00 14.06 -17.91
CA SER A 400 -4.64 14.71 -19.06
C SER A 400 -5.92 14.04 -19.54
N ASP A 401 -6.06 12.74 -19.30
CA ASP A 401 -7.20 11.92 -19.70
C ASP A 401 -7.90 11.23 -18.53
N TYR A 402 -7.57 11.63 -17.29
CA TYR A 402 -8.19 11.13 -16.05
C TYR A 402 -7.97 9.63 -15.80
N SER A 403 -6.98 9.01 -16.46
CA SER A 403 -6.72 7.57 -16.39
C SER A 403 -5.80 7.15 -15.24
N GLY A 404 -5.07 8.08 -14.65
CA GLY A 404 -4.05 7.78 -13.64
C GLY A 404 -2.80 7.09 -14.22
N THR A 405 -2.60 7.16 -15.54
CA THR A 405 -1.49 6.47 -16.23
C THR A 405 -0.31 7.39 -16.54
N HIS A 406 -0.48 8.71 -16.36
CA HIS A 406 0.58 9.69 -16.59
C HIS A 406 1.07 10.34 -15.29
N ASP A 407 2.32 10.82 -15.32
CA ASP A 407 3.01 11.46 -14.19
C ASP A 407 2.73 12.97 -14.08
N THR A 408 1.60 13.44 -14.60
CA THR A 408 1.25 14.88 -14.62
C THR A 408 -0.10 15.16 -13.95
N CYS A 409 -0.26 16.33 -13.35
CA CYS A 409 -1.53 16.79 -12.77
C CYS A 409 -2.01 18.08 -13.42
N VAL A 410 -2.56 17.96 -14.62
CA VAL A 410 -2.94 19.11 -15.45
C VAL A 410 -4.37 19.60 -15.20
N GLN A 411 -5.19 18.80 -14.50
CA GLN A 411 -6.61 19.08 -14.30
C GLN A 411 -6.86 20.01 -13.09
N ARG A 412 -6.58 21.30 -13.27
CA ARG A 412 -6.72 22.33 -12.22
C ARG A 412 -7.84 23.34 -12.53
N PRO A 413 -8.62 23.78 -11.53
CA PRO A 413 -8.54 23.37 -10.13
C PRO A 413 -9.26 22.02 -9.88
N CYS A 414 -8.60 21.09 -9.19
CA CYS A 414 -8.99 19.68 -9.08
C CYS A 414 -10.43 19.47 -8.56
N GLN A 415 -10.89 20.33 -7.63
CA GLN A 415 -12.22 20.21 -7.04
C GLN A 415 -13.36 20.35 -8.05
N ASN A 416 -13.09 20.91 -9.24
CA ASN A 416 -14.11 21.02 -10.29
C ASN A 416 -14.53 19.65 -10.83
N LEU A 417 -13.62 18.67 -10.85
CA LEU A 417 -13.90 17.32 -11.36
C LEU A 417 -14.93 16.57 -10.52
N LEU A 418 -14.99 16.86 -9.21
CA LEU A 418 -15.95 16.26 -8.27
C LEU A 418 -17.22 17.09 -8.11
N LYS A 419 -17.25 18.32 -8.64
CA LYS A 419 -18.31 19.29 -8.32
C LYS A 419 -19.69 18.82 -8.77
N GLU A 420 -19.80 18.32 -10.00
CA GLU A 420 -21.08 17.85 -10.54
C GLU A 420 -21.61 16.66 -9.74
N PHE A 421 -20.77 15.68 -9.44
CA PHE A 421 -21.12 14.54 -8.58
C PHE A 421 -21.60 14.98 -7.20
N VAL A 422 -20.85 15.87 -6.52
CA VAL A 422 -21.21 16.37 -5.19
C VAL A 422 -22.53 17.16 -5.20
N ASP A 423 -22.77 17.97 -6.24
CA ASP A 423 -24.02 18.72 -6.37
C ASP A 423 -25.21 17.79 -6.66
N TRP A 424 -25.00 16.74 -7.46
CA TRP A 424 -25.99 15.69 -7.71
C TRP A 424 -26.36 14.93 -6.43
N LEU A 425 -25.37 14.54 -5.62
CA LEU A 425 -25.61 13.89 -4.32
C LEU A 425 -26.45 14.77 -3.39
N LYS A 426 -26.08 16.06 -3.26
CA LYS A 426 -26.81 17.02 -2.41
C LYS A 426 -28.24 17.22 -2.88
N THR A 427 -28.45 17.35 -4.19
CA THR A 427 -29.77 17.60 -4.78
C THR A 427 -30.72 16.44 -4.52
N ASN A 428 -30.20 15.21 -4.55
CA ASN A 428 -31.00 13.99 -4.41
C ASN A 428 -30.97 13.38 -2.99
N ASN A 429 -30.31 14.05 -2.03
CA ASN A 429 -30.12 13.59 -0.66
C ASN A 429 -29.42 12.21 -0.58
N LEU A 430 -28.43 11.99 -1.45
CA LEU A 430 -27.65 10.76 -1.55
C LEU A 430 -26.28 10.94 -0.87
N LYS A 431 -25.57 9.82 -0.66
CA LYS A 431 -24.21 9.79 -0.11
C LYS A 431 -23.23 9.31 -1.17
N GLY A 432 -22.01 9.84 -1.13
CA GLY A 432 -20.94 9.50 -2.06
C GLY A 432 -19.72 8.93 -1.36
N TRP A 433 -18.94 8.18 -2.13
CA TRP A 433 -17.65 7.62 -1.79
C TRP A 433 -16.67 7.90 -2.94
N VAL A 434 -15.41 8.18 -2.62
CA VAL A 434 -14.34 8.23 -3.64
C VAL A 434 -13.52 6.96 -3.45
N GLY A 435 -13.70 5.99 -4.34
CA GLY A 435 -13.09 4.66 -4.27
C GLY A 435 -11.60 4.69 -4.59
N GLU A 436 -11.26 5.42 -5.65
CA GLU A 436 -9.89 5.61 -6.10
C GLU A 436 -9.59 7.08 -6.40
N ILE A 437 -8.41 7.49 -5.94
CA ILE A 437 -7.82 8.79 -6.20
C ILE A 437 -6.31 8.66 -6.03
N GLY A 438 -5.55 9.20 -6.96
CA GLY A 438 -4.09 9.13 -6.93
C GLY A 438 -3.44 10.24 -7.73
N SER A 439 -2.20 10.57 -7.37
CA SER A 439 -1.33 11.48 -8.10
C SER A 439 0.13 11.08 -7.92
N THR A 440 1.01 11.61 -8.77
CA THR A 440 2.46 11.48 -8.57
C THR A 440 2.95 12.38 -7.42
N ILE A 441 4.17 12.14 -6.94
CA ILE A 441 4.83 12.85 -5.83
C ILE A 441 5.34 14.25 -6.28
N ASP A 442 5.15 14.62 -7.55
CA ASP A 442 5.54 15.92 -8.08
C ASP A 442 4.90 17.10 -7.33
N SER A 443 5.66 18.19 -7.18
CA SER A 443 5.21 19.39 -6.47
C SER A 443 4.00 20.08 -7.11
N GLU A 444 3.84 19.95 -8.43
CA GLU A 444 2.67 20.43 -9.18
C GLU A 444 1.44 19.54 -8.97
N CYS A 445 1.60 18.36 -8.38
CA CYS A 445 0.56 17.38 -8.06
C CYS A 445 0.11 17.37 -6.60
N LYS A 446 0.81 18.09 -5.72
CA LYS A 446 0.44 18.31 -4.31
C LYS A 446 -0.69 19.35 -4.19
#